data_AF-U7UCR6-F1
#
_entry.id   AF-U7UCR6-F1
#
_cell.length_a   1.000
_cell.length_b   1.000
_cell.length_c   1.000
_cell.angle_alpha   90.00
_cell.angle_beta   90.00
_cell.angle_gamma   90.00
#
_symmetry.space_group_name_H-M   'P 1'
#
loop_
_entity.id
_entity.type
_entity.pdbx_description
1 polymer ?
#
loop_
_entity_poly.entity_id
_entity_poly.type
_entity_poly.pdbx_seq_one_letter_code
_entity_poly.pdbx_strand_id
1 'polypeptide(L)'
;MSKDDFEPLVEKLLKDIPLTKALFNKVLDGLSLMDKEAAIERDKKGNVVYDTSTKDTEIVNIREDIDEYMKREVLPHIPDAKALFEEDLNLKTPKIKTGAEIPFTRYFYKYQAPRPSEELAKEFLELEDLVNQKVKELFEED
;
A
#
# COMPACT_ATOMS: atom_id res chain seq x y z
N MET A 1 -15.25 -14.25 22.86
CA MET A 1 -16.12 -13.27 23.52
C MET A 1 -16.44 -12.21 22.48
N SER A 2 -17.71 -11.86 22.30
CA SER A 2 -18.08 -10.84 21.32
C SER A 2 -17.71 -9.45 21.85
N LYS A 3 -17.65 -8.46 20.96
CA LYS A 3 -17.45 -7.06 21.36
C LYS A 3 -18.55 -6.56 22.30
N ASP A 4 -19.79 -6.99 22.06
CA ASP A 4 -20.96 -6.62 22.87
C ASP A 4 -20.85 -7.15 24.31
N ASP A 5 -20.20 -8.30 24.50
CA ASP A 5 -19.92 -8.85 25.82
C ASP A 5 -18.67 -8.23 26.47
N PHE A 6 -17.70 -7.80 25.65
CA PHE A 6 -16.42 -7.28 26.12
C PHE A 6 -16.48 -5.81 26.54
N GLU A 7 -17.18 -4.96 25.76
CA GLU A 7 -17.28 -3.53 26.00
C GLU A 7 -17.80 -3.20 27.42
N PRO A 8 -18.89 -3.82 27.93
CA PRO A 8 -19.37 -3.59 29.29
C PRO A 8 -18.36 -3.99 30.39
N LEU A 9 -17.53 -5.00 30.13
CA LEU A 9 -16.48 -5.42 31.07
C LEU A 9 -15.39 -4.35 31.18
N VAL A 10 -14.97 -3.80 30.05
CA VAL A 10 -13.96 -2.74 29.98
C VAL A 10 -14.50 -1.43 30.56
N GLU A 11 -15.77 -1.08 30.29
CA GLU A 11 -16.44 0.05 30.95
C GLU A 11 -16.43 -0.09 32.47
N LYS A 12 -16.77 -1.28 32.99
CA LYS A 12 -16.80 -1.54 34.42
C LYS A 12 -15.41 -1.44 35.06
N LEU A 13 -14.36 -1.91 34.38
CA LEU A 13 -12.98 -1.87 34.86
C LEU A 13 -12.39 -0.45 34.85
N LEU A 14 -12.78 0.38 33.87
CA LEU A 14 -12.22 1.72 33.67
C LEU A 14 -13.12 2.85 34.15
N LYS A 15 -14.24 2.54 34.84
CA LYS A 15 -15.25 3.51 35.29
C LYS A 15 -14.70 4.71 36.09
N ASP A 16 -13.60 4.50 36.83
CA ASP A 16 -13.00 5.51 37.72
C ASP A 16 -11.92 6.34 37.01
N ILE A 17 -11.61 6.02 35.75
CA ILE A 17 -10.63 6.72 34.93
C ILE A 17 -11.38 7.64 33.96
N PRO A 18 -11.11 8.96 33.96
CA PRO A 18 -11.77 9.88 33.04
C PRO A 18 -11.24 9.70 31.61
N LEU A 19 -11.87 8.81 30.85
CA LEU A 19 -11.54 8.55 29.45
C LEU A 19 -12.51 9.28 28.53
N THR A 20 -11.96 9.90 27.48
CA THR A 20 -12.80 10.33 26.35
C THR A 20 -13.24 9.09 25.56
N LYS A 21 -14.40 9.17 24.89
CA LYS A 21 -14.90 8.08 24.04
C LYS A 21 -13.87 7.63 22.99
N ALA A 22 -13.12 8.58 22.42
CA ALA A 22 -12.08 8.28 21.45
C ALA A 22 -10.92 7.46 22.06
N LEU A 23 -10.53 7.76 23.30
CA LEU A 23 -9.48 7.02 23.99
C LEU A 23 -9.97 5.66 24.47
N PHE A 24 -11.21 5.58 24.95
CA PHE A 24 -11.85 4.32 25.33
C PHE A 24 -11.90 3.32 24.16
N ASN A 25 -12.34 3.78 22.97
CA ASN A 25 -12.33 2.94 21.76
C ASN A 25 -10.93 2.44 21.40
N LYS A 26 -9.89 3.27 21.53
CA LYS A 26 -8.51 2.82 21.28
C LYS A 26 -8.03 1.75 22.27
N VAL A 27 -8.46 1.85 23.53
CA VAL A 27 -8.15 0.82 24.53
C VAL A 27 -8.89 -0.47 24.22
N LEU A 28 -10.17 -0.39 23.86
CA LEU A 28 -10.94 -1.54 23.38
C LEU A 28 -10.27 -2.22 22.19
N ASP A 29 -9.92 -1.45 21.15
CA ASP A 29 -9.28 -1.96 19.94
C ASP A 29 -7.92 -2.59 20.26
N GLY A 30 -7.11 -1.97 21.14
CA GLY A 30 -5.80 -2.48 21.53
C GLY A 30 -5.83 -3.72 22.43
N LEU A 31 -6.93 -3.95 23.15
CA LEU A 31 -7.16 -5.16 23.95
C LEU A 31 -7.95 -6.23 23.19
N SER A 32 -8.38 -5.93 21.97
CA SER A 32 -9.09 -6.84 21.09
C SER A 32 -8.16 -7.43 20.04
N LEU A 33 -8.54 -8.58 19.50
CA LEU A 33 -7.86 -9.20 18.37
C LEU A 33 -8.91 -9.57 17.32
N MET A 34 -8.56 -9.37 16.05
CA MET A 34 -9.40 -9.81 14.93
C MET A 34 -9.42 -11.33 14.88
N ASP A 35 -10.61 -11.90 14.97
CA ASP A 35 -10.85 -13.35 14.84
C ASP A 35 -11.69 -13.60 13.60
N LYS A 36 -11.13 -14.30 12.62
CA LYS A 36 -11.76 -14.55 11.31
C LYS A 36 -12.90 -15.58 11.38
N GLU A 37 -12.94 -16.38 12.44
CA GLU A 37 -13.99 -17.39 12.65
C GLU A 37 -15.11 -16.87 13.57
N ALA A 38 -14.99 -15.64 14.07
CA ALA A 38 -15.98 -15.03 14.93
C ALA A 38 -17.28 -14.69 14.17
N ALA A 39 -18.35 -14.46 14.95
CA ALA A 39 -19.61 -13.97 14.39
C ALA A 39 -19.40 -12.59 13.74
N ILE A 40 -20.05 -12.37 12.60
CA ILE A 40 -19.94 -11.12 11.83
C ILE A 40 -20.40 -9.93 12.68
N GLU A 41 -19.47 -9.00 12.96
CA GLU A 41 -19.77 -7.74 13.63
C GLU A 41 -20.52 -6.80 12.68
N ARG A 42 -21.54 -6.12 13.21
CA ARG A 42 -22.31 -5.11 12.50
C ARG A 42 -22.27 -3.78 13.23
N ASP A 43 -22.19 -2.70 12.47
CA ASP A 43 -22.32 -1.35 13.02
C ASP A 43 -23.74 -1.08 13.53
N LYS A 44 -23.95 0.08 14.17
CA LYS A 44 -25.26 0.50 14.67
C LYS A 44 -26.32 0.71 13.57
N LYS A 45 -25.91 0.73 12.30
CA LYS A 45 -26.76 0.86 11.12
C LYS A 45 -27.03 -0.49 10.46
N GLY A 46 -26.46 -1.58 10.98
CA GLY A 46 -26.61 -2.94 10.46
C GLY A 46 -25.62 -3.33 9.35
N ASN A 47 -24.67 -2.45 9.00
CA ASN A 47 -23.64 -2.74 8.00
C ASN A 47 -22.58 -3.65 8.60
N VAL A 48 -22.05 -4.57 7.80
CA VAL A 48 -20.92 -5.42 8.20
C VAL A 48 -19.69 -4.56 8.42
N VAL A 49 -19.01 -4.78 9.55
CA VAL A 49 -17.69 -4.19 9.82
C VAL A 49 -16.64 -5.09 9.18
N TYR A 50 -15.98 -4.60 8.14
CA TYR A 50 -14.93 -5.34 7.43
C TYR A 50 -13.56 -5.17 8.10
N ASP A 51 -12.75 -6.22 8.05
CA ASP A 51 -11.35 -6.17 8.47
C ASP A 51 -10.55 -5.24 7.54
N THR A 52 -10.01 -4.17 8.11
CA THR A 52 -9.20 -3.19 7.37
C THR A 52 -7.76 -3.65 7.17
N SER A 53 -7.30 -4.66 7.91
CA SER A 53 -5.94 -5.19 7.79
C SER A 53 -5.73 -6.02 6.52
N THR A 54 -6.81 -6.59 5.99
CA THR A 54 -6.83 -7.35 4.71
C THR A 54 -7.36 -6.51 3.55
N LYS A 55 -7.33 -5.17 3.68
CA LYS A 55 -7.78 -4.28 2.61
C LYS A 55 -6.84 -4.37 1.41
N ASP A 56 -7.43 -4.59 0.23
CA ASP A 56 -6.72 -4.59 -1.05
C ASP A 56 -7.40 -3.65 -2.07
N THR A 57 -6.75 -3.41 -3.20
CA THR A 57 -7.24 -2.52 -4.26
C THR A 57 -7.13 -3.16 -5.64
N GLU A 58 -8.25 -3.15 -6.37
CA GLU A 58 -8.35 -3.60 -7.75
C GLU A 58 -8.50 -2.42 -8.70
N ILE A 59 -7.82 -2.46 -9.85
CA ILE A 59 -7.97 -1.47 -10.93
C ILE A 59 -8.96 -2.03 -11.95
N VAL A 60 -10.20 -1.55 -11.88
CA VAL A 60 -11.30 -1.98 -12.76
C VAL A 60 -11.49 -0.98 -13.90
N ASN A 61 -11.83 -1.48 -15.08
CA ASN A 61 -12.16 -0.60 -16.21
C ASN A 61 -13.42 0.22 -15.87
N ILE A 62 -13.37 1.54 -16.11
CA ILE A 62 -14.50 2.45 -15.83
C ILE A 62 -15.79 2.08 -16.58
N ARG A 63 -15.70 1.31 -17.67
CA ARG A 63 -16.85 0.87 -18.47
C ARG A 63 -17.40 -0.50 -18.05
N GLU A 64 -16.76 -1.17 -17.10
CA GLU A 64 -17.16 -2.48 -16.60
C GLU A 64 -17.97 -2.31 -15.31
N ASP A 65 -18.99 -3.15 -15.15
CA ASP A 65 -19.76 -3.18 -13.91
C ASP A 65 -18.96 -3.85 -12.78
N ILE A 66 -18.94 -3.23 -11.61
CA ILE A 66 -18.13 -3.69 -10.48
C ILE A 66 -18.61 -5.05 -9.97
N ASP A 67 -19.91 -5.31 -9.96
CA ASP A 67 -20.45 -6.58 -9.48
C ASP A 67 -20.12 -7.73 -10.45
N GLU A 68 -20.10 -7.45 -11.76
CA GLU A 68 -19.64 -8.40 -12.78
C GLU A 68 -18.13 -8.70 -12.65
N TYR A 69 -17.30 -7.67 -12.49
CA TYR A 69 -15.85 -7.84 -12.27
C TYR A 69 -15.58 -8.67 -11.01
N MET A 70 -16.25 -8.34 -9.90
CA MET A 70 -16.11 -9.07 -8.63
C MET A 70 -16.45 -10.55 -8.80
N LYS A 71 -17.53 -10.89 -9.52
CA LYS A 71 -17.92 -12.30 -9.77
C LYS A 71 -16.90 -13.06 -10.60
N ARG A 72 -16.23 -12.40 -11.55
CA ARG A 72 -15.29 -13.04 -12.47
C ARG A 72 -13.91 -13.21 -11.86
N GLU A 73 -13.38 -12.15 -11.23
CA GLU A 73 -11.98 -12.07 -10.84
C GLU A 73 -11.76 -12.21 -9.33
N VAL A 74 -12.67 -11.73 -8.48
CA VAL A 74 -12.40 -11.63 -7.03
C VAL A 74 -13.06 -12.76 -6.23
N LEU A 75 -14.38 -12.90 -6.33
CA LEU A 75 -15.17 -13.85 -5.54
C LEU A 75 -14.80 -15.33 -5.73
N PRO A 76 -14.28 -15.79 -6.89
CA PRO A 76 -13.77 -17.16 -7.01
C PRO A 76 -12.54 -17.45 -6.13
N HIS A 77 -11.80 -16.42 -5.75
CA HIS A 77 -10.59 -16.52 -4.93
C HIS A 77 -10.84 -16.09 -3.48
N ILE A 78 -11.67 -15.06 -3.28
CA ILE A 78 -12.01 -14.47 -1.97
C ILE A 78 -13.53 -14.33 -1.87
N PRO A 79 -14.25 -15.40 -1.46
CA PRO A 79 -15.71 -15.45 -1.50
C PRO A 79 -16.43 -14.45 -0.58
N ASP A 80 -15.76 -14.00 0.47
CA ASP A 80 -16.24 -13.06 1.48
C ASP A 80 -15.83 -11.60 1.19
N ALA A 81 -15.15 -11.34 0.08
CA ALA A 81 -14.75 -10.01 -0.32
C ALA A 81 -15.95 -9.11 -0.64
N LYS A 82 -15.82 -7.81 -0.32
CA LYS A 82 -16.79 -6.79 -0.68
C LYS A 82 -16.11 -5.61 -1.35
N ALA A 83 -16.59 -5.24 -2.52
CA ALA A 83 -16.19 -4.00 -3.19
C ALA A 83 -16.66 -2.78 -2.39
N LEU A 84 -15.73 -1.86 -2.10
CA LEU A 84 -15.98 -0.59 -1.44
C LEU A 84 -15.38 0.54 -2.30
N PHE A 85 -16.23 1.45 -2.78
CA PHE A 85 -15.80 2.60 -3.56
C PHE A 85 -15.68 3.84 -2.66
N GLU A 86 -14.46 4.28 -2.39
CA GLU A 86 -14.14 5.35 -1.41
C GLU A 86 -13.89 6.72 -2.07
N GLU A 87 -14.61 7.02 -3.16
CA GLU A 87 -14.58 8.35 -3.79
C GLU A 87 -15.56 9.31 -3.11
N ASP A 88 -15.09 10.50 -2.76
CA ASP A 88 -15.94 11.56 -2.24
C ASP A 88 -15.39 12.93 -2.67
N LEU A 89 -16.16 13.58 -3.56
CA LEU A 89 -15.83 14.88 -4.13
C LEU A 89 -16.28 16.06 -3.26
N ASN A 90 -17.12 15.83 -2.24
CA ASN A 90 -17.71 16.88 -1.40
C ASN A 90 -16.83 17.24 -0.19
N LEU A 91 -15.76 16.46 0.06
CA LEU A 91 -14.82 16.74 1.14
C LEU A 91 -13.99 17.99 0.84
N LYS A 92 -13.59 18.71 1.90
CA LYS A 92 -12.65 19.85 1.81
C LYS A 92 -11.36 19.48 1.05
N THR A 93 -10.91 18.24 1.20
CA THR A 93 -9.88 17.61 0.38
C THR A 93 -10.52 16.41 -0.32
N PRO A 94 -10.89 16.54 -1.61
CA PRO A 94 -11.56 15.48 -2.35
C PRO A 94 -10.75 14.19 -2.38
N LYS A 95 -11.41 13.06 -2.16
CA LYS A 95 -10.84 11.73 -2.39
C LYS A 95 -11.25 11.29 -3.78
N ILE A 96 -10.31 11.35 -4.72
CA ILE A 96 -10.53 10.96 -6.11
C ILE A 96 -9.94 9.56 -6.31
N LYS A 97 -10.74 8.62 -6.80
CA LYS A 97 -10.33 7.23 -7.11
C LYS A 97 -10.55 6.91 -8.59
N THR A 98 -11.47 7.60 -9.24
CA THR A 98 -11.70 7.53 -10.68
C THR A 98 -10.57 8.25 -11.43
N GLY A 99 -9.96 7.56 -12.39
CA GLY A 99 -8.92 8.15 -13.21
C GLY A 99 -8.43 7.20 -14.31
N ALA A 100 -7.40 7.63 -15.02
CA ALA A 100 -6.69 6.81 -15.99
C ALA A 100 -5.20 6.81 -15.64
N GLU A 101 -4.59 5.63 -15.66
CA GLU A 101 -3.14 5.49 -15.53
C GLU A 101 -2.53 5.34 -16.93
N ILE A 102 -1.46 6.09 -17.20
CA ILE A 102 -0.60 5.87 -18.36
C ILE A 102 0.69 5.24 -17.84
N PRO A 103 0.88 3.91 -17.95
CA PRO A 103 2.07 3.27 -17.41
C PRO A 103 3.25 3.54 -18.35
N PHE A 104 3.91 4.68 -18.11
CA PHE A 104 5.02 5.18 -18.93
C PHE A 104 6.14 4.14 -19.10
N THR A 105 6.50 3.46 -18.01
CA THR A 105 7.53 2.42 -18.01
C THR A 105 7.16 1.19 -18.81
N ARG A 106 5.86 0.88 -18.97
CA ARG A 106 5.43 -0.29 -19.73
C ARG A 106 5.37 -0.01 -21.23
N TYR A 107 4.86 1.15 -21.62
CA TYR A 107 4.60 1.48 -23.03
C TYR A 107 5.68 2.32 -23.70
N PHE A 108 6.41 3.13 -22.93
CA PHE A 108 7.37 4.09 -23.47
C PHE A 108 8.81 3.74 -23.13
N TYR A 109 9.05 2.76 -22.27
CA TYR A 109 10.41 2.27 -22.02
C TYR A 109 10.94 1.57 -23.26
N LYS A 110 12.02 2.13 -23.80
CA LYS A 110 12.86 1.46 -24.80
C LYS A 110 14.09 0.98 -24.05
N TYR A 111 14.28 -0.34 -24.03
CA TYR A 111 15.50 -0.92 -23.48
C TYR A 111 16.71 -0.34 -24.20
N GLN A 112 17.62 0.24 -23.43
CA GLN A 112 18.93 0.64 -23.90
C GLN A 112 19.93 -0.35 -23.32
N ALA A 113 20.56 -1.12 -24.20
CA ALA A 113 21.64 -2.01 -23.79
C ALA A 113 22.75 -1.17 -23.16
N PRO A 114 23.29 -1.58 -22.00
CA PRO A 114 24.47 -0.93 -21.44
C PRO A 114 25.64 -1.04 -22.41
N ARG A 115 26.58 -0.09 -22.31
CA ARG A 115 27.83 -0.14 -23.09
C ARG A 115 28.58 -1.47 -22.84
N PRO A 116 29.14 -2.11 -23.87
CA PRO A 116 29.92 -3.34 -23.71
C PRO A 116 31.06 -3.16 -22.70
N SER A 117 31.31 -4.20 -21.89
CA SER A 117 32.39 -4.17 -20.89
C SER A 117 33.78 -4.03 -21.53
N GLU A 118 33.95 -4.53 -22.75
CA GLU A 118 35.22 -4.45 -23.49
C GLU A 118 35.58 -3.01 -23.87
N GLU A 119 34.59 -2.19 -24.24
CA GLU A 119 34.78 -0.77 -24.52
C GLU A 119 35.15 -0.01 -23.25
N LEU A 120 34.45 -0.31 -22.14
CA LEU A 120 34.74 0.28 -20.84
C LEU A 120 36.16 -0.10 -20.37
N ALA A 121 36.59 -1.35 -20.58
CA ALA A 121 37.94 -1.80 -20.22
C ALA A 121 39.03 -1.08 -21.02
N LYS A 122 38.81 -0.84 -22.32
CA LYS A 122 39.74 -0.06 -23.15
C LYS A 122 39.85 1.39 -22.67
N GLU A 123 38.71 2.05 -22.44
CA GLU A 123 38.71 3.41 -21.88
C GLU A 123 39.43 3.49 -20.54
N PHE A 124 39.26 2.47 -19.68
CA PHE A 124 39.97 2.40 -18.40
C PHE A 124 41.49 2.35 -18.57
N LEU A 125 42.00 1.50 -19.47
CA LEU A 125 43.43 1.37 -19.74
C LEU A 125 44.01 2.64 -20.37
N GLU A 126 43.29 3.25 -21.31
CA GLU A 126 43.70 4.52 -21.93
C GLU A 126 43.79 5.65 -20.89
N LEU A 127 42.82 5.72 -19.97
CA LEU A 127 42.85 6.67 -18.86
C LEU A 127 43.99 6.39 -17.88
N GLU A 128 44.27 5.12 -17.58
CA GLU A 128 45.39 4.71 -16.74
C GLU A 128 46.74 5.11 -17.34
N ASP A 129 46.94 4.87 -18.64
CA ASP A 129 48.14 5.27 -19.36
C ASP A 129 48.32 6.80 -19.38
N LEU A 130 47.24 7.55 -19.62
CA LEU A 130 47.24 9.02 -19.56
C LEU A 130 47.62 9.55 -18.17
N VAL A 131 47.07 8.94 -17.11
CA VAL A 131 47.41 9.31 -15.73
C VAL A 131 48.88 9.02 -15.45
N ASN A 132 49.37 7.84 -15.84
CA ASN A 132 50.76 7.46 -15.67
C ASN A 132 51.73 8.39 -16.41
N GLN A 133 51.38 8.82 -17.64
CA GLN A 133 52.15 9.82 -18.39
C GLN A 133 52.22 11.15 -17.64
N LYS A 134 51.09 11.67 -17.16
CA LYS A 134 51.06 12.93 -16.40
C LYS A 134 51.81 12.86 -15.08
N VAL A 135 51.76 11.72 -14.40
CA VAL A 135 52.54 11.49 -13.18
C VAL A 135 54.02 11.51 -13.51
N LYS A 136 54.45 10.86 -14.59
CA LYS A 136 55.84 10.93 -15.05
C LYS A 136 56.27 12.35 -15.38
N GLU A 137 55.49 13.09 -16.17
CA GLU A 137 55.79 14.50 -16.48
C GLU A 137 55.95 15.35 -15.21
N LEU A 138 55.12 15.13 -14.18
CA LEU A 138 55.17 15.89 -12.93
C LEU A 138 56.40 15.58 -12.05
N PHE A 139 56.96 14.36 -12.15
CA PHE A 139 58.06 13.88 -11.29
C PHE A 139 59.37 13.59 -12.03
N GLU A 140 59.42 13.74 -13.36
CA GLU A 140 60.63 13.63 -14.20
C GLU A 140 61.20 15.02 -14.61
N GLU A 141 60.52 16.13 -14.31
CA GLU A 141 61.11 17.48 -14.34
C GLU A 141 61.79 17.80 -12.97
N ASP A 142 62.98 17.24 -12.75
CA ASP A 142 64.01 17.71 -11.79
C ASP A 142 65.41 17.51 -12.39
#